data_AF-A0A9E0LW62-F1
#
_entry.id   AF-A0A9E0LW62-F1
#
_cell.length_a   1.000
_cell.length_b   1.000
_cell.length_c   1.000
_cell.angle_alpha   90.00
_cell.angle_beta   90.00
_cell.angle_gamma   90.00
#
_symmetry.space_group_name_H-M   'P 1'
#
loop_
_entity.id
_entity.type
_entity.pdbx_description
1 polymer ?
#
loop_
_entity_poly.entity_id
_entity_poly.type
_entity_poly.pdbx_seq_one_letter_code
_entity_poly.pdbx_strand_id
1 'polypeptide(L)'
;IEGERSGLVGEVFRLLRKRRTPWVLLENVSFMLQLQRGRALEKIVASLEELGYSWAYRVVDSRFTGIPQRRERVYILASLEGDPRSVLLSEDSGPPMDLERTDWWEAPCGFYWTEGLRGLGWAFNSVPTLKGGSTVGIPSPPAIIFPNGSLAKPDIRDLERLQGFEPGWTSPAERVARPGHRWKLVGNAVTVDVANWIGRRLKTPLPYDDSVDQELTPGAPWPKSAWGIGGERFRSGASAWPEPSKSPDLSKFLQFPTSPLSVRAASGFMERAGRSSLRFPPRFLDAVRDHIRALA
;
A
#
# COMPACT_ATOMS: atom_id res chain seq x y z
N ILE A 1 -13.62 1.99 -16.39
CA ILE A 1 -14.45 1.06 -15.57
C ILE A 1 -14.93 -0.13 -16.43
N GLU A 2 -14.57 -0.19 -17.72
CA GLU A 2 -14.92 -1.25 -18.67
C GLU A 2 -13.86 -2.37 -18.78
N GLY A 3 -12.83 -2.38 -17.92
CA GLY A 3 -11.90 -3.51 -17.87
C GLY A 3 -12.51 -4.68 -17.09
N GLU A 4 -12.23 -5.92 -17.49
CA GLU A 4 -12.77 -7.14 -16.86
C GLU A 4 -12.59 -7.18 -15.33
N ARG A 5 -11.51 -6.60 -14.79
CA ARG A 5 -11.27 -6.49 -13.34
C ARG A 5 -11.98 -5.31 -12.67
N SER A 6 -12.32 -4.25 -13.41
CA SER A 6 -13.12 -3.12 -12.93
C SER A 6 -14.61 -3.47 -12.78
N GLY A 7 -15.06 -4.59 -13.38
CA GLY A 7 -16.42 -5.10 -13.24
C GLY A 7 -16.77 -5.63 -11.85
N LEU A 8 -15.77 -6.06 -11.06
CA LEU A 8 -15.98 -6.64 -9.72
C LEU A 8 -16.64 -5.67 -8.73
N VAL A 9 -16.33 -4.38 -8.82
CA VAL A 9 -17.00 -3.36 -7.99
C VAL A 9 -18.49 -3.26 -8.33
N GLY A 10 -18.83 -3.35 -9.61
CA GLY A 10 -20.24 -3.38 -10.04
C GLY A 10 -20.98 -4.58 -9.48
N GLU A 11 -20.30 -5.73 -9.39
CA GLU A 11 -20.86 -6.95 -8.82
C GLU A 11 -21.10 -6.84 -7.31
N VAL A 12 -20.20 -6.21 -6.57
CA VAL A 12 -20.42 -5.89 -5.14
C VAL A 12 -21.69 -5.04 -4.99
N PHE A 13 -21.85 -3.96 -5.77
CA PHE A 13 -23.06 -3.15 -5.71
C PHE A 13 -24.33 -3.90 -6.16
N ARG A 14 -24.22 -4.83 -7.12
CA ARG A 14 -25.32 -5.73 -7.50
C ARG A 14 -25.76 -6.60 -6.32
N LEU A 15 -24.81 -7.12 -5.52
CA LEU A 15 -25.11 -7.89 -4.32
C LEU A 15 -25.72 -7.01 -3.22
N LEU A 16 -25.17 -5.82 -2.98
CA LEU A 16 -25.69 -4.88 -1.97
C LEU A 16 -27.13 -4.41 -2.28
N ARG A 17 -27.50 -4.26 -3.56
CA ARG A 17 -28.88 -3.97 -3.97
C ARG A 17 -29.86 -5.09 -3.63
N LYS A 18 -29.42 -6.35 -3.75
CA LYS A 18 -30.25 -7.53 -3.42
C LYS A 18 -30.34 -7.76 -1.91
N ARG A 19 -29.24 -7.54 -1.20
CA ARG A 19 -29.15 -7.74 0.25
C ARG A 19 -28.40 -6.59 0.89
N ARG A 20 -29.16 -5.70 1.53
CA ARG A 20 -28.61 -4.62 2.34
C ARG A 20 -27.79 -5.21 3.48
N THR A 21 -26.55 -4.75 3.63
CA THR A 21 -25.64 -5.18 4.69
C THR A 21 -25.33 -3.94 5.53
N PRO A 22 -25.36 -3.99 6.87
CA PRO A 22 -25.27 -2.77 7.66
C PRO A 22 -23.93 -2.03 7.48
N TRP A 23 -22.85 -2.78 7.27
CA TRP A 23 -21.50 -2.26 7.07
C TRP A 23 -20.85 -2.86 5.82
N VAL A 24 -20.12 -2.03 5.07
CA VAL A 24 -19.34 -2.45 3.91
C VAL A 24 -17.95 -1.84 4.00
N LEU A 25 -16.91 -2.68 3.96
CA LEU A 25 -15.52 -2.25 3.88
C LEU A 25 -14.95 -2.61 2.51
N LEU A 26 -14.43 -1.62 1.80
CA LEU A 26 -13.69 -1.79 0.55
C LEU A 26 -12.23 -1.37 0.77
N GLU A 27 -11.30 -2.15 0.25
CA GLU A 27 -9.88 -1.80 0.17
C GLU A 27 -9.47 -1.66 -1.30
N ASN A 28 -8.58 -0.70 -1.57
CA ASN A 28 -7.96 -0.58 -2.89
C ASN A 28 -6.61 0.16 -2.81
N VAL A 29 -5.89 0.18 -3.92
CA VAL A 29 -4.68 1.00 -4.09
C VAL A 29 -5.01 2.49 -4.04
N SER A 30 -4.17 3.30 -3.38
CA SER A 30 -4.39 4.75 -3.22
C SER A 30 -4.46 5.49 -4.55
N PHE A 31 -3.83 4.97 -5.61
CA PHE A 31 -3.91 5.55 -6.96
C PHE A 31 -5.35 5.60 -7.52
N MET A 32 -6.31 4.85 -6.96
CA MET A 32 -7.71 4.92 -7.39
C MET A 32 -8.30 6.34 -7.27
N LEU A 33 -7.81 7.14 -6.32
CA LEU A 33 -8.25 8.53 -6.10
C LEU A 33 -7.99 9.41 -7.32
N GLN A 34 -6.99 9.07 -8.12
CA GLN A 34 -6.56 9.81 -9.32
C GLN A 34 -7.03 9.14 -10.61
N LEU A 35 -7.46 7.88 -10.53
CA LEU A 35 -7.82 7.07 -11.69
C LEU A 35 -9.00 7.71 -12.46
N GLN A 36 -8.83 7.85 -13.77
CA GLN A 36 -9.80 8.53 -14.65
C GLN A 36 -10.16 9.96 -14.17
N ARG A 37 -9.19 10.68 -13.59
CA ARG A 37 -9.37 12.01 -12.97
C ARG A 37 -10.37 11.98 -11.82
N GLY A 38 -10.32 10.95 -10.97
CA GLY A 38 -11.19 10.80 -9.79
C GLY A 38 -12.56 10.18 -10.06
N ARG A 39 -12.94 9.96 -11.34
CA ARG A 39 -14.24 9.36 -11.69
C ARG A 39 -14.45 7.95 -11.12
N ALA A 40 -13.38 7.22 -10.88
CA ALA A 40 -13.47 5.88 -10.30
C ALA A 40 -14.00 5.90 -8.86
N LEU A 41 -13.45 6.78 -8.01
CA LEU A 41 -13.93 6.94 -6.64
C LEU A 41 -15.32 7.58 -6.61
N GLU A 42 -15.57 8.60 -7.45
CA GLU A 42 -16.89 9.24 -7.58
C GLU A 42 -17.99 8.21 -7.81
N LYS A 43 -17.80 7.28 -8.74
CA LYS A 43 -18.78 6.23 -9.02
C LYS A 43 -19.05 5.34 -7.79
N ILE A 44 -18.02 5.04 -7.00
CA ILE A 44 -18.14 4.19 -5.81
C ILE A 44 -18.95 4.92 -4.73
N VAL A 45 -18.59 6.17 -4.40
CA VAL A 45 -19.29 6.92 -3.36
C VAL A 45 -20.72 7.27 -3.77
N ALA A 46 -20.96 7.66 -5.03
CA ALA A 46 -22.31 7.88 -5.54
C ALA A 46 -23.16 6.61 -5.47
N SER A 47 -22.60 5.44 -5.80
CA SER A 47 -23.32 4.17 -5.68
C SER A 47 -23.59 3.80 -4.21
N LEU A 48 -22.74 4.19 -3.26
CA LEU A 48 -23.01 4.01 -1.83
C LEU A 48 -24.13 4.94 -1.35
N GLU A 49 -24.11 6.20 -1.78
CA GLU A 49 -25.12 7.21 -1.45
C GLU A 49 -26.50 6.90 -2.04
N GLU A 50 -26.58 6.46 -3.31
CA GLU A 50 -27.81 5.95 -3.93
C GLU A 50 -28.41 4.77 -3.15
N LEU A 51 -27.54 4.02 -2.48
CA LEU A 51 -27.90 2.91 -1.62
C LEU A 51 -28.20 3.36 -0.18
N GLY A 52 -28.16 4.65 0.14
CA GLY A 52 -28.45 5.20 1.46
C GLY A 52 -27.35 4.98 2.49
N TYR A 53 -26.14 4.58 2.07
CA TYR A 53 -25.01 4.48 2.98
C TYR A 53 -24.40 5.85 3.25
N SER A 54 -24.10 6.11 4.51
CA SER A 54 -23.05 7.05 4.90
C SER A 54 -21.68 6.41 4.64
N TRP A 55 -20.66 7.19 4.30
CA TRP A 55 -19.32 6.65 4.04
C TRP A 55 -18.21 7.55 4.60
N ALA A 56 -17.09 6.93 4.94
CA ALA A 56 -15.82 7.59 5.18
C ALA A 56 -14.73 6.79 4.49
N TYR A 57 -13.68 7.46 4.02
CA TYR A 57 -12.47 6.78 3.57
C TYR A 57 -11.22 7.46 4.07
N ARG A 58 -10.15 6.65 4.15
CA ARG A 58 -8.81 7.10 4.49
C ARG A 58 -7.76 6.31 3.73
N VAL A 59 -6.79 7.01 3.16
CA VAL A 59 -5.52 6.40 2.75
C VAL A 59 -4.71 6.14 4.00
N VAL A 60 -4.27 4.90 4.21
CA VAL A 60 -3.53 4.47 5.39
C VAL A 60 -2.22 3.81 4.96
N ASP A 61 -1.10 4.21 5.57
CA ASP A 61 0.21 3.60 5.34
C ASP A 61 0.49 2.52 6.38
N SER A 62 0.67 1.27 5.92
CA SER A 62 0.78 0.12 6.83
C SER A 62 1.98 0.20 7.80
N ARG A 63 2.95 1.09 7.59
CA ARG A 63 4.06 1.31 8.53
C ARG A 63 3.61 1.71 9.93
N PHE A 64 2.41 2.29 10.09
CA PHE A 64 1.88 2.61 11.41
C PHE A 64 1.74 1.36 12.29
N THR A 65 1.55 0.18 11.69
CA THR A 65 1.36 -1.08 12.44
C THR A 65 2.66 -1.73 12.90
N GLY A 66 3.81 -1.11 12.64
CA GLY A 66 5.12 -1.67 13.02
C GLY A 66 5.73 -2.60 11.98
N ILE A 67 5.24 -2.60 10.73
CA ILE A 67 5.90 -3.33 9.64
C ILE A 67 6.71 -2.37 8.75
N PRO A 68 7.99 -2.68 8.41
CA PRO A 68 8.80 -1.81 7.57
C PRO A 68 8.47 -1.98 6.07
N GLN A 69 7.22 -1.68 5.70
CA GLN A 69 6.72 -1.73 4.33
C GLN A 69 5.93 -0.46 4.00
N ARG A 70 6.44 0.38 3.10
CA ARG A 70 5.67 1.54 2.60
C ARG A 70 4.51 1.06 1.73
N ARG A 71 3.33 0.95 2.35
CA ARG A 71 2.10 0.46 1.71
C ARG A 71 0.92 1.35 2.07
N GLU A 72 0.68 2.32 1.20
CA GLU A 72 -0.53 3.13 1.20
C GLU A 72 -1.68 2.38 0.51
N ARG A 73 -2.81 2.27 1.20
CA ARG A 73 -4.08 1.75 0.69
C ARG A 73 -5.22 2.63 1.13
N VAL A 74 -6.22 2.77 0.27
CA VAL A 74 -7.46 3.45 0.65
C VAL A 74 -8.45 2.43 1.17
N TYR A 75 -8.97 2.71 2.36
CA TYR A 75 -10.02 1.95 3.00
C TYR A 75 -11.27 2.81 2.99
N ILE A 76 -12.36 2.29 2.40
CA ILE A 76 -13.66 2.95 2.32
C ILE A 76 -14.61 2.14 3.20
N LEU A 77 -15.11 2.75 4.27
CA LEU A 77 -16.10 2.17 5.15
C LEU A 77 -17.43 2.86 4.92
N ALA A 78 -18.46 2.07 4.65
CA ALA A 78 -19.81 2.55 4.45
C ALA A 78 -20.76 1.89 5.47
N SER A 79 -21.75 2.65 5.95
CA SER A 79 -22.68 2.20 6.98
C SER A 79 -24.12 2.66 6.73
N LEU A 80 -25.08 1.81 7.08
CA LEU A 80 -26.52 2.14 7.15
C LEU A 80 -26.98 2.49 8.57
N GLU A 81 -26.21 2.14 9.60
CA GLU A 81 -26.68 2.17 11.00
C GLU A 81 -25.69 2.83 11.98
N GLY A 82 -24.50 3.26 11.53
CA GLY A 82 -23.51 3.92 12.38
C GLY A 82 -22.65 4.92 11.61
N ASP A 83 -21.78 5.62 12.34
CA ASP A 83 -20.92 6.65 11.77
C ASP A 83 -19.57 6.06 11.30
N PRO A 84 -19.29 5.97 9.99
CA PRO A 84 -18.02 5.43 9.51
C PRO A 84 -16.81 6.31 9.82
N ARG A 85 -17.01 7.61 10.13
CA ARG A 85 -15.95 8.54 10.53
C ARG A 85 -15.35 8.12 11.86
N SER A 86 -16.21 7.65 12.77
CA SER A 86 -15.85 7.17 14.11
C SER A 86 -14.90 5.95 14.12
N VAL A 87 -14.73 5.31 12.96
CA VAL A 87 -13.91 4.12 12.76
C VAL A 87 -12.60 4.46 12.05
N LEU A 88 -12.65 5.27 10.99
CA LEU A 88 -11.49 5.51 10.13
C LEU A 88 -10.76 6.83 10.43
N LEU A 89 -11.45 7.85 10.94
CA LEU A 89 -10.96 9.23 10.96
C LEU A 89 -10.63 9.75 12.37
N SER A 90 -11.11 9.09 13.43
CA SER A 90 -11.01 9.56 14.82
C SER A 90 -9.61 9.60 15.44
N GLU A 91 -8.64 8.91 14.84
CA GLU A 91 -7.27 8.82 15.35
C GLU A 91 -6.31 9.40 14.32
N ASP A 92 -5.39 10.28 14.73
CA ASP A 92 -4.35 10.77 13.85
C ASP A 92 -3.08 11.12 14.61
N SER A 93 -1.97 10.51 14.22
CA SER A 93 -0.63 10.77 14.78
C SER A 93 0.26 11.57 13.85
N GLY A 94 -0.22 11.86 12.64
CA GLY A 94 0.57 12.51 11.61
C GLY A 94 1.68 11.62 11.03
N PRO A 95 2.26 12.01 9.89
CA PRO A 95 3.39 11.31 9.31
C PRO A 95 4.64 11.35 10.21
N PRO A 96 5.47 10.29 10.22
CA PRO A 96 6.76 10.36 10.89
C PRO A 96 7.70 11.34 10.16
N MET A 97 8.64 11.93 10.89
CA MET A 97 9.52 12.99 10.38
C MET A 97 10.48 12.53 9.26
N ASP A 98 10.77 11.23 9.18
CA ASP A 98 11.83 10.65 8.34
C ASP A 98 11.33 10.07 7.00
N LEU A 99 10.08 10.36 6.62
CA LEU A 99 9.43 9.79 5.44
C LEU A 99 10.16 10.00 4.11
N GLU A 100 10.85 11.12 3.96
CA GLU A 100 11.45 11.56 2.70
C GLU A 100 12.96 11.31 2.61
N ARG A 101 13.54 10.63 3.62
CA ARG A 101 14.98 10.37 3.65
C ARG A 101 15.43 9.49 2.49
N THR A 102 16.64 9.76 2.00
CA THR A 102 17.23 9.00 0.87
C THR A 102 18.64 8.50 1.15
N ASP A 103 19.15 8.77 2.34
CA ASP A 103 20.51 8.46 2.81
C ASP A 103 20.66 6.96 3.09
N TRP A 104 20.77 6.16 2.02
CA TRP A 104 20.82 4.70 2.12
C TRP A 104 22.08 4.16 2.82
N TRP A 105 23.08 5.00 3.06
CA TRP A 105 24.23 4.69 3.91
C TRP A 105 23.90 4.71 5.41
N GLU A 106 22.73 5.20 5.82
CA GLU A 106 22.31 5.20 7.24
C GLU A 106 21.39 4.02 7.58
N ALA A 107 20.59 3.56 6.63
CA ALA A 107 19.66 2.44 6.82
C ALA A 107 19.39 1.73 5.48
N PRO A 108 19.01 0.44 5.49
CA PRO A 108 18.65 -0.27 4.27
C PRO A 108 17.45 0.37 3.58
N CYS A 109 17.50 0.46 2.25
CA CYS A 109 16.43 1.06 1.46
C CYS A 109 15.89 0.08 0.42
N GLY A 110 14.58 -0.11 0.40
CA GLY A 110 13.91 -0.91 -0.61
C GLY A 110 13.68 -0.14 -1.91
N PHE A 111 13.74 -0.83 -3.04
CA PHE A 111 13.41 -0.28 -4.36
C PHE A 111 12.93 -1.37 -5.32
N TYR A 112 12.31 -0.97 -6.44
CA TYR A 112 11.90 -1.91 -7.47
C TYR A 112 12.90 -1.95 -8.62
N TRP A 113 13.72 -2.99 -8.66
CA TRP A 113 14.66 -3.23 -9.75
C TRP A 113 13.97 -3.42 -11.12
N THR A 114 12.69 -3.76 -11.16
CA THR A 114 11.89 -3.81 -12.41
C THR A 114 11.38 -2.44 -12.88
N GLU A 115 11.49 -1.40 -12.06
CA GLU A 115 11.20 -0.01 -12.46
C GLU A 115 12.48 0.66 -13.01
N GLY A 116 12.59 1.99 -12.94
CA GLY A 116 13.72 2.76 -13.43
C GLY A 116 13.41 3.71 -14.59
N LEU A 117 12.18 3.72 -15.12
CA LEU A 117 11.74 4.69 -16.16
C LEU A 117 10.84 5.80 -15.60
N ARG A 118 9.85 5.44 -14.78
CA ARG A 118 8.82 6.36 -14.25
C ARG A 118 8.85 6.49 -12.73
N GLY A 119 9.61 5.62 -12.07
CA GLY A 119 9.76 5.57 -10.62
C GLY A 119 10.90 4.65 -10.22
N LEU A 120 11.31 4.76 -8.96
CA LEU A 120 12.27 3.88 -8.31
C LEU A 120 11.58 2.92 -7.33
N GLY A 121 10.36 3.24 -6.89
CA GLY A 121 9.73 2.59 -5.76
C GLY A 121 10.57 2.69 -4.49
N TRP A 122 11.28 3.81 -4.27
CA TRP A 122 12.22 3.99 -3.16
C TRP A 122 11.53 4.00 -1.80
N ALA A 123 12.02 3.26 -0.82
CA ALA A 123 11.49 3.27 0.54
C ALA A 123 12.65 3.24 1.54
N PHE A 124 12.78 4.28 2.37
CA PHE A 124 13.81 4.38 3.40
C PHE A 124 13.47 3.49 4.60
N ASN A 125 14.46 2.75 5.10
CA ASN A 125 14.34 1.80 6.21
C ASN A 125 13.11 0.87 6.10
N SER A 126 12.71 0.55 4.88
CA SER A 126 11.50 -0.21 4.57
C SER A 126 11.55 -0.72 3.14
N VAL A 127 10.68 -1.67 2.79
CA VAL A 127 10.47 -2.07 1.39
C VAL A 127 9.27 -1.35 0.79
N PRO A 128 9.24 -1.08 -0.52
CA PRO A 128 8.03 -0.57 -1.16
C PRO A 128 6.91 -1.61 -1.13
N THR A 129 5.69 -1.12 -1.35
CA THR A 129 4.48 -1.96 -1.51
C THR A 129 4.76 -3.18 -2.36
N LEU A 130 4.55 -4.37 -1.81
CA LEU A 130 4.72 -5.62 -2.54
C LEU A 130 3.74 -5.73 -3.71
N LYS A 131 4.25 -6.15 -4.86
CA LYS A 131 3.47 -6.37 -6.08
C LYS A 131 3.23 -7.86 -6.26
N GLY A 132 2.01 -8.23 -6.67
CA GLY A 132 1.64 -9.63 -6.92
C GLY A 132 2.30 -10.29 -8.15
N GLY A 133 3.35 -9.67 -8.73
CA GLY A 133 4.05 -10.15 -9.93
C GLY A 133 3.59 -9.48 -11.24
N SER A 134 4.24 -9.85 -12.34
CA SER A 134 3.89 -9.36 -13.68
C SER A 134 2.58 -9.98 -14.19
N THR A 135 2.01 -9.42 -15.26
CA THR A 135 0.85 -10.02 -15.96
C THR A 135 1.10 -11.46 -16.42
N VAL A 136 2.37 -11.82 -16.63
CA VAL A 136 2.84 -13.16 -17.04
C VAL A 136 3.14 -14.07 -15.83
N GLY A 137 2.87 -13.60 -14.60
CA GLY A 137 3.01 -14.38 -13.37
C GLY A 137 4.45 -14.54 -12.89
N ILE A 138 5.39 -13.70 -13.36
CA ILE A 138 6.78 -13.72 -12.89
C ILE A 138 6.86 -12.95 -11.57
N PRO A 139 7.37 -13.57 -10.48
CA PRO A 139 7.66 -12.88 -9.24
C PRO A 139 8.70 -11.78 -9.42
N SER A 140 8.39 -10.59 -8.89
CA SER A 140 9.32 -9.46 -8.87
C SER A 140 9.35 -8.86 -7.47
N PRO A 141 10.00 -9.53 -6.47
CA PRO A 141 10.30 -8.93 -5.18
C PRO A 141 10.94 -7.54 -5.34
N PRO A 142 10.73 -6.63 -4.38
CA PRO A 142 11.62 -5.49 -4.26
C PRO A 142 13.05 -5.96 -3.99
N ALA A 143 14.03 -5.15 -4.39
CA ALA A 143 15.40 -5.27 -3.92
C ALA A 143 15.62 -4.32 -2.75
N ILE A 144 16.67 -4.57 -1.98
CA ILE A 144 17.13 -3.76 -0.86
C ILE A 144 18.59 -3.40 -1.16
N ILE A 145 18.92 -2.11 -1.07
CA ILE A 145 20.31 -1.66 -0.95
C ILE A 145 20.61 -1.49 0.55
N PHE A 146 21.71 -2.11 1.01
CA PHE A 146 22.16 -2.00 2.40
C PHE A 146 23.20 -0.87 2.55
N PRO A 147 23.44 -0.39 3.78
CA PRO A 147 24.44 0.66 4.05
C PRO A 147 25.86 0.36 3.53
N ASN A 148 26.21 -0.92 3.42
CA ASN A 148 27.49 -1.36 2.85
C ASN A 148 27.53 -1.36 1.31
N GLY A 149 26.47 -0.93 0.63
CA GLY A 149 26.34 -0.90 -0.82
C GLY A 149 25.90 -2.22 -1.47
N SER A 150 25.76 -3.29 -0.69
CA SER A 150 25.29 -4.57 -1.24
C SER A 150 23.80 -4.52 -1.61
N LEU A 151 23.43 -5.22 -2.69
CA LEU A 151 22.04 -5.32 -3.15
C LEU A 151 21.52 -6.74 -3.06
N ALA A 152 20.40 -6.94 -2.35
CA ALA A 152 19.78 -8.25 -2.19
C ALA A 152 18.25 -8.20 -2.28
N LYS A 153 17.65 -9.37 -2.44
CA LYS A 153 16.20 -9.60 -2.38
C LYS A 153 15.86 -10.30 -1.06
N PRO A 154 14.80 -9.87 -0.37
CA PRO A 154 14.33 -10.56 0.84
C PRO A 154 13.73 -11.93 0.50
N ASP A 155 13.77 -12.85 1.47
CA ASP A 155 13.09 -14.15 1.40
C ASP A 155 11.58 -13.96 1.46
N ILE A 156 10.82 -14.87 0.83
CA ILE A 156 9.36 -14.79 0.82
C ILE A 156 8.73 -14.84 2.21
N ARG A 157 9.38 -15.50 3.18
CA ARG A 157 8.92 -15.56 4.57
C ARG A 157 9.00 -14.20 5.27
N ASP A 158 10.02 -13.40 4.97
CA ASP A 158 10.07 -12.02 5.44
C ASP A 158 8.98 -11.17 4.77
N LEU A 159 8.63 -11.48 3.52
CA LEU A 159 7.55 -10.79 2.82
C LEU A 159 6.16 -11.14 3.35
N GLU A 160 5.95 -12.39 3.78
CA GLU A 160 4.74 -12.80 4.53
C GLU A 160 4.63 -12.00 5.84
N ARG A 161 5.74 -11.89 6.57
CA ARG A 161 5.82 -11.06 7.79
C ARG A 161 5.57 -9.58 7.52
N LEU A 162 6.02 -9.05 6.38
CA LEU A 162 5.71 -7.68 5.92
C LEU A 162 4.23 -7.47 5.56
N GLN A 163 3.38 -8.49 5.63
CA GLN A 163 1.92 -8.37 5.57
C GLN A 163 1.26 -8.70 6.92
N GLY A 164 2.03 -9.01 7.95
CA GLY A 164 1.56 -9.42 9.28
C GLY A 164 1.24 -10.92 9.40
N PHE A 165 1.73 -11.76 8.48
CA PHE A 165 1.57 -13.22 8.59
C PHE A 165 2.78 -13.90 9.22
N GLU A 166 2.54 -15.09 9.78
CA GLU A 166 3.61 -16.00 10.20
C GLU A 166 4.45 -16.50 9.01
N PRO A 167 5.77 -16.76 9.20
CA PRO A 167 6.60 -17.41 8.21
C PRO A 167 5.99 -18.71 7.68
N GLY A 168 5.89 -18.84 6.36
CA GLY A 168 5.33 -20.01 5.70
C GLY A 168 3.81 -20.00 5.56
N TRP A 169 3.12 -18.92 5.92
CA TRP A 169 1.65 -18.80 5.81
C TRP A 169 1.11 -19.17 4.43
N THR A 170 1.81 -18.81 3.36
CA THR A 170 1.38 -19.10 1.98
C THR A 170 1.93 -20.43 1.43
N SER A 171 2.69 -21.19 2.23
CA SER A 171 3.26 -22.49 1.81
C SER A 171 2.22 -23.53 1.34
N PRO A 172 0.98 -23.59 1.87
CA PRO A 172 -0.01 -24.55 1.37
C PRO A 172 -0.37 -24.35 -0.12
N ALA A 173 -0.20 -23.14 -0.65
CA ALA A 173 -0.49 -22.83 -2.05
C ALA A 173 0.41 -23.62 -3.02
N GLU A 174 1.58 -24.08 -2.58
CA GLU A 174 2.50 -24.87 -3.41
C GLU A 174 1.93 -26.26 -3.76
N ARG A 175 0.91 -26.72 -3.04
CA ARG A 175 0.22 -28.00 -3.33
C ARG A 175 -0.64 -27.92 -4.59
N VAL A 176 -1.06 -26.72 -4.98
CA VAL A 176 -2.03 -26.49 -6.07
C VAL A 176 -1.53 -25.51 -7.13
N ALA A 177 -0.38 -24.86 -6.90
CA ALA A 177 0.24 -23.92 -7.82
C ALA A 177 1.77 -23.97 -7.71
N ARG A 178 2.47 -23.42 -8.71
CA ARG A 178 3.94 -23.31 -8.68
C ARG A 178 4.37 -22.46 -7.47
N PRO A 179 5.57 -22.69 -6.87
CA PRO A 179 6.06 -21.91 -5.72
C PRO A 179 6.04 -20.39 -5.95
N GLY A 180 6.30 -19.96 -7.19
CA GLY A 180 6.19 -18.56 -7.62
C GLY A 180 4.82 -17.92 -7.40
N HIS A 181 3.75 -18.69 -7.24
CA HIS A 181 2.40 -18.18 -7.02
C HIS A 181 2.24 -17.51 -5.65
N ARG A 182 3.02 -17.94 -4.65
CA ARG A 182 2.99 -17.35 -3.29
C ARG A 182 3.22 -15.85 -3.31
N TRP A 183 4.07 -15.37 -4.21
CA TRP A 183 4.34 -13.95 -4.42
C TRP A 183 3.10 -13.14 -4.78
N LYS A 184 2.20 -13.74 -5.58
CA LYS A 184 0.92 -13.12 -5.94
C LYS A 184 0.01 -13.00 -4.72
N LEU A 185 -0.02 -14.03 -3.87
CA LEU A 185 -0.80 -14.05 -2.63
C LEU A 185 -0.31 -12.96 -1.68
N VAL A 186 1.01 -12.92 -1.41
CA VAL A 186 1.61 -11.93 -0.52
C VAL A 186 1.42 -10.52 -1.05
N GLY A 187 1.64 -10.26 -2.34
CA GLY A 187 1.49 -8.91 -2.91
C GLY A 187 0.06 -8.36 -2.84
N ASN A 188 -0.94 -9.24 -3.02
CA ASN A 188 -2.35 -8.88 -3.01
C ASN A 188 -3.00 -8.91 -1.63
N ALA A 189 -2.31 -9.41 -0.60
CA ALA A 189 -2.84 -9.43 0.76
C ALA A 189 -3.09 -8.01 1.30
N VAL A 190 -4.04 -7.92 2.24
CA VAL A 190 -4.23 -6.76 3.12
C VAL A 190 -3.38 -6.99 4.37
N THR A 191 -2.72 -5.95 4.86
CA THR A 191 -1.93 -6.02 6.09
C THR A 191 -2.82 -6.41 7.27
N VAL A 192 -2.46 -7.49 7.96
CA VAL A 192 -3.26 -8.07 9.06
C VAL A 192 -3.56 -7.03 10.14
N ASP A 193 -2.56 -6.26 10.57
CA ASP A 193 -2.73 -5.31 11.66
C ASP A 193 -3.55 -4.07 11.28
N VAL A 194 -3.62 -3.73 9.98
CA VAL A 194 -4.54 -2.69 9.51
C VAL A 194 -5.98 -3.19 9.60
N ALA A 195 -6.24 -4.44 9.20
CA ALA A 195 -7.55 -5.06 9.36
C ALA A 195 -7.93 -5.19 10.85
N ASN A 196 -6.97 -5.52 11.72
CA ASN A 196 -7.17 -5.57 13.17
C ASN A 196 -7.50 -4.18 13.75
N TRP A 197 -6.80 -3.11 13.33
CA TRP A 197 -7.12 -1.73 13.73
C TRP A 197 -8.57 -1.36 13.35
N ILE A 198 -8.97 -1.57 12.10
CA ILE A 198 -10.35 -1.32 11.64
C ILE A 198 -11.34 -2.14 12.47
N GLY A 199 -11.06 -3.43 12.70
CA GLY A 199 -11.92 -4.31 13.50
C GLY A 199 -12.08 -3.85 14.96
N ARG A 200 -11.01 -3.40 15.60
CA ARG A 200 -11.06 -2.82 16.96
C ARG A 200 -11.91 -1.55 17.00
N ARG A 201 -11.84 -0.71 15.98
CA ARG A 201 -12.62 0.53 15.88
C ARG A 201 -14.08 0.29 15.49
N LEU A 202 -14.38 -0.73 14.70
CA LEU A 202 -15.76 -1.19 14.50
C LEU A 202 -16.39 -1.68 15.81
N LYS A 203 -15.63 -2.41 16.64
CA LYS A 203 -16.11 -2.90 17.94
C LYS A 203 -16.24 -1.78 18.98
N THR A 204 -15.34 -0.80 18.94
CA THR A 204 -15.26 0.29 19.91
C THR A 204 -14.89 1.57 19.16
N PRO A 205 -15.89 2.24 18.57
CA PRO A 205 -15.69 3.46 17.81
C PRO A 205 -15.28 4.62 18.72
N LEU A 206 -14.61 5.60 18.15
CA LEU A 206 -14.18 6.80 18.85
C LEU A 206 -14.88 8.03 18.26
N PRO A 207 -15.21 9.06 19.07
CA PRO A 207 -15.72 10.31 18.55
C PRO A 207 -14.78 10.90 17.47
N TYR A 208 -15.37 11.43 16.41
CA TYR A 208 -14.65 12.18 15.38
C TYR A 208 -15.07 13.65 15.46
N ASP A 209 -14.09 14.54 15.50
CA ASP A 209 -14.30 15.99 15.46
C ASP A 209 -14.19 16.47 14.00
N ASP A 210 -15.31 16.87 13.42
CA ASP A 210 -15.43 17.37 12.05
C ASP A 210 -15.42 18.91 11.97
N SER A 211 -15.17 19.62 13.08
CA SER A 211 -15.27 21.09 13.15
C SER A 211 -14.32 21.85 12.22
N VAL A 212 -13.22 21.21 11.80
CA VAL A 212 -12.21 21.78 10.89
C VAL A 212 -12.26 21.19 9.48
N ASP A 213 -13.21 20.28 9.22
CA ASP A 213 -13.39 19.67 7.92
C ASP A 213 -14.03 20.68 6.94
N GLN A 214 -13.72 20.51 5.65
CA GLN A 214 -14.13 21.45 4.61
C GLN A 214 -14.98 20.74 3.57
N GLU A 215 -16.04 21.39 3.11
CA GLU A 215 -16.90 20.85 2.05
C GLU A 215 -16.07 20.49 0.80
N LEU A 216 -16.33 19.31 0.25
CA LEU A 216 -15.63 18.84 -0.94
C LEU A 216 -16.34 19.40 -2.18
N THR A 217 -15.73 20.42 -2.79
CA THR A 217 -16.27 21.02 -4.02
C THR A 217 -16.41 20.00 -5.15
N PRO A 218 -17.56 19.90 -5.82
CA PRO A 218 -17.74 19.02 -6.96
C PRO A 218 -16.66 19.23 -8.05
N GLY A 219 -16.04 18.13 -8.48
CA GLY A 219 -14.96 18.16 -9.49
C GLY A 219 -13.56 18.48 -8.95
N ALA A 220 -13.42 18.83 -7.67
CA ALA A 220 -12.11 18.96 -7.03
C ALA A 220 -11.38 17.59 -6.94
N PRO A 221 -10.03 17.58 -6.92
CA PRO A 221 -9.30 16.34 -6.68
C PRO A 221 -9.64 15.72 -5.32
N TRP A 222 -9.85 14.40 -5.30
CA TRP A 222 -10.13 13.66 -4.09
C TRP A 222 -8.98 13.77 -3.07
N PRO A 223 -9.24 14.15 -1.80
CA PRO A 223 -8.25 14.13 -0.74
C PRO A 223 -7.80 12.71 -0.38
N LYS A 224 -6.76 12.59 0.48
CA LYS A 224 -6.38 11.31 1.09
C LYS A 224 -7.43 10.79 2.09
N SER A 225 -8.33 11.63 2.56
CA SER A 225 -9.37 11.32 3.55
C SER A 225 -10.58 12.21 3.31
N ALA A 226 -11.77 11.61 3.31
CA ALA A 226 -13.04 12.32 3.18
C ALA A 226 -14.19 11.46 3.70
N TRP A 227 -15.35 12.07 3.87
CA TRP A 227 -16.58 11.40 4.26
C TRP A 227 -17.78 12.02 3.55
N GLY A 228 -18.89 11.29 3.53
CA GLY A 228 -20.16 11.77 3.03
C GLY A 228 -21.33 11.17 3.81
N ILE A 229 -22.22 12.05 4.26
CA ILE A 229 -23.41 11.73 5.08
C ILE A 229 -24.55 12.62 4.59
N GLY A 230 -25.74 12.06 4.42
CA GLY A 230 -26.93 12.85 4.08
C GLY A 230 -26.87 13.57 2.72
N GLY A 231 -25.97 13.15 1.81
CA GLY A 231 -25.77 13.79 0.50
C GLY A 231 -24.73 14.92 0.51
N GLU A 232 -24.21 15.30 1.67
CA GLU A 232 -23.10 16.24 1.80
C GLU A 232 -21.77 15.48 1.86
N ARG A 233 -20.70 16.09 1.35
CA ARG A 233 -19.37 15.48 1.27
C ARG A 233 -18.31 16.45 1.77
N PHE A 234 -17.39 15.96 2.59
CA PHE A 234 -16.36 16.77 3.22
C PHE A 234 -14.98 16.12 3.12
N ARG A 235 -13.96 16.96 2.97
CA ARG A 235 -12.55 16.61 3.16
C ARG A 235 -12.25 16.54 4.65
N SER A 236 -11.61 15.45 5.04
CA SER A 236 -11.08 15.27 6.40
C SER A 236 -9.60 15.63 6.47
N GLY A 237 -9.17 16.20 7.61
CA GLY A 237 -7.75 16.45 7.92
C GLY A 237 -6.91 15.21 8.20
N ALA A 238 -7.52 14.03 8.38
CA ALA A 238 -6.83 12.82 8.83
C ALA A 238 -5.66 12.40 7.91
N SER A 239 -4.47 12.28 8.48
CA SER A 239 -3.27 11.84 7.75
C SER A 239 -3.30 10.35 7.40
N ALA A 240 -2.26 9.81 6.77
CA ALA A 240 -2.16 8.36 6.53
C ALA A 240 -1.82 7.50 7.77
N TRP A 241 -1.74 8.11 8.95
CA TRP A 241 -1.15 7.52 10.15
C TRP A 241 -2.12 7.61 11.33
N PRO A 242 -3.02 6.63 11.50
CA PRO A 242 -3.98 6.64 12.61
C PRO A 242 -3.28 6.58 13.98
N GLU A 243 -2.24 5.74 14.10
CA GLU A 243 -1.46 5.57 15.32
C GLU A 243 0.03 5.86 15.05
N PRO A 244 0.86 6.11 16.09
CA PRO A 244 2.28 6.37 15.89
C PRO A 244 3.01 5.16 15.31
N SER A 245 3.85 5.40 14.31
CA SER A 245 4.68 4.35 13.72
C SER A 245 5.65 3.75 14.74
N LYS A 246 5.66 2.42 14.84
CA LYS A 246 6.68 1.64 15.58
C LYS A 246 7.50 0.75 14.65
N SER A 247 7.59 1.11 13.36
CA SER A 247 8.30 0.30 12.38
C SER A 247 9.75 0.06 12.82
N PRO A 248 10.18 -1.20 12.99
CA PRO A 248 11.55 -1.51 13.36
C PRO A 248 12.49 -1.22 12.20
N ASP A 249 13.79 -1.16 12.51
CA ASP A 249 14.82 -1.19 11.49
C ASP A 249 14.65 -2.40 10.57
N LEU A 250 14.66 -2.17 9.25
CA LEU A 250 14.41 -3.23 8.27
C LEU A 250 15.48 -4.34 8.37
N SER A 251 16.74 -4.03 8.70
CA SER A 251 17.77 -5.06 8.88
C SER A 251 17.47 -5.97 10.07
N LYS A 252 16.93 -5.40 11.15
CA LYS A 252 16.48 -6.16 12.33
C LYS A 252 15.18 -6.92 12.07
N PHE A 253 14.35 -6.41 11.14
CA PHE A 253 13.13 -7.07 10.75
C PHE A 253 13.42 -8.35 9.96
N LEU A 254 14.34 -8.33 9.00
CA LEU A 254 14.67 -9.49 8.16
C LEU A 254 15.24 -10.63 9.01
N GLN A 255 14.55 -11.78 9.04
CA GLN A 255 14.94 -12.95 9.83
C GLN A 255 15.49 -14.09 8.96
N PHE A 256 15.30 -14.02 7.65
CA PHE A 256 15.71 -15.07 6.73
C PHE A 256 16.82 -14.59 5.79
N PRO A 257 17.71 -15.49 5.33
CA PRO A 257 18.80 -15.13 4.45
C PRO A 257 18.31 -14.44 3.17
N THR A 258 18.88 -13.28 2.86
CA THR A 258 18.63 -12.58 1.61
C THR A 258 19.39 -13.24 0.46
N SER A 259 18.91 -13.05 -0.77
CA SER A 259 19.60 -13.52 -1.97
C SER A 259 20.14 -12.34 -2.77
N PRO A 260 21.41 -12.33 -3.22
CA PRO A 260 21.95 -11.25 -4.02
C PRO A 260 21.08 -10.91 -5.23
N LEU A 261 20.97 -9.62 -5.56
CA LEU A 261 20.31 -9.20 -6.78
C LEU A 261 21.13 -9.70 -7.98
N SER A 262 20.53 -10.50 -8.86
CA SER A 262 21.27 -11.09 -10.00
C SER A 262 21.83 -10.03 -10.94
N VAL A 263 22.98 -10.30 -11.56
CA VAL A 263 23.60 -9.43 -12.58
C VAL A 263 22.58 -9.02 -13.65
N ARG A 264 21.80 -9.96 -14.19
CA ARG A 264 20.76 -9.67 -15.20
C ARG A 264 19.72 -8.65 -14.71
N ALA A 265 19.27 -8.77 -13.46
CA ALA A 265 18.29 -7.86 -12.86
C ALA A 265 18.88 -6.45 -12.66
N ALA A 266 20.09 -6.38 -12.11
CA ALA A 266 20.80 -5.12 -11.87
C ALA A 266 21.15 -4.40 -13.19
N SER A 267 21.67 -5.11 -14.19
CA SER A 267 21.98 -4.55 -15.51
C SER A 267 20.72 -4.04 -16.22
N GLY A 268 19.62 -4.80 -16.17
CA GLY A 268 18.36 -4.35 -16.73
C GLY A 268 17.80 -3.10 -16.04
N PHE A 269 18.00 -2.98 -14.72
CA PHE A 269 17.66 -1.76 -13.99
C PHE A 269 18.52 -0.57 -14.46
N MET A 270 19.85 -0.75 -14.56
CA MET A 270 20.77 0.29 -15.02
C MET A 270 20.45 0.81 -16.42
N GLU A 271 20.10 -0.08 -17.34
CA GLU A 271 19.69 0.29 -18.69
C GLU A 271 18.44 1.19 -18.68
N ARG A 272 17.43 0.83 -17.87
CA ARG A 272 16.22 1.65 -17.72
C ARG A 272 16.55 2.99 -17.06
N ALA A 273 17.32 2.98 -15.99
CA ALA A 273 17.74 4.18 -15.27
C ALA A 273 18.47 5.18 -16.17
N GLY A 274 19.39 4.69 -17.01
CA GLY A 274 20.15 5.52 -17.96
C GLY A 274 19.31 6.15 -19.08
N ARG A 275 18.12 5.62 -19.36
CA ARG A 275 17.15 6.19 -20.32
C ARG A 275 16.13 7.12 -19.65
N SER A 276 16.18 7.25 -18.33
CA SER A 276 15.18 7.98 -17.56
C SER A 276 15.62 9.40 -17.21
N SER A 277 14.66 10.27 -16.94
CA SER A 277 14.88 11.60 -16.33
C SER A 277 14.75 11.57 -14.80
N LEU A 278 14.73 10.37 -14.19
CA LEU A 278 14.56 10.23 -12.75
C LEU A 278 15.79 10.73 -12.00
N ARG A 279 15.55 11.37 -10.86
CA ARG A 279 16.59 11.64 -9.87
C ARG A 279 16.74 10.41 -8.98
N PHE A 280 17.97 9.98 -8.77
CA PHE A 280 18.32 8.85 -7.92
C PHE A 280 18.99 9.36 -6.64
N PRO A 281 18.87 8.61 -5.52
CA PRO A 281 19.62 8.91 -4.31
C PRO A 281 21.13 9.00 -4.61
N PRO A 282 21.88 9.87 -3.92
CA PRO A 282 23.31 10.01 -4.14
C PRO A 282 24.04 8.66 -4.04
N ARG A 283 25.00 8.41 -4.94
CA ARG A 283 25.80 7.17 -5.02
C ARG A 283 25.04 5.87 -5.26
N PHE A 284 23.71 5.90 -5.35
CA PHE A 284 22.91 4.68 -5.54
C PHE A 284 23.25 3.96 -6.85
N LEU A 285 23.34 4.69 -7.96
CA LEU A 285 23.70 4.11 -9.26
C LEU A 285 25.15 3.60 -9.30
N ASP A 286 26.05 4.20 -8.50
CA ASP A 286 27.43 3.73 -8.36
C ASP A 286 27.45 2.38 -7.63
N ALA A 287 26.71 2.25 -6.53
CA ALA A 287 26.56 1.00 -5.79
C ALA A 287 25.96 -0.13 -6.67
N VAL A 288 24.97 0.19 -7.51
CA VAL A 288 24.43 -0.80 -8.47
C VAL A 288 25.50 -1.25 -9.47
N ARG A 289 26.34 -0.34 -9.97
CA ARG A 289 27.45 -0.67 -10.88
C ARG A 289 28.51 -1.53 -10.20
N ASP A 290 28.88 -1.23 -8.98
CA ASP A 290 29.87 -2.00 -8.23
C ASP A 290 29.35 -3.40 -7.87
N HIS A 291 28.06 -3.52 -7.55
CA HIS A 291 27.40 -4.81 -7.36
C HIS A 291 27.41 -5.68 -8.62
N ILE A 292 27.19 -5.08 -9.80
CA ILE A 292 27.31 -5.79 -11.08
C ILE A 292 28.74 -6.31 -11.28
N ARG A 293 29.75 -5.47 -11.02
CA ARG A 293 31.18 -5.85 -11.16
C ARG A 293 31.59 -6.96 -10.19
N ALA A 294 31.08 -6.94 -8.96
CA ALA A 294 31.42 -7.93 -7.93
C ALA A 294 30.85 -9.33 -8.20
N LEU A 295 29.82 -9.44 -9.05
CA LEU A 295 29.14 -10.71 -9.37
C LEU A 295 29.41 -11.21 -10.81
N ALA A 296 30.17 -10.45 -11.62
CA ALA A 296 30.56 -10.80 -12.97
C ALA A 296 31.88 -11.59 -12.96
#